data_AF-A0A953MQU4-F1
#
_entry.id   AF-A0A953MQU4-F1
#
_cell.length_a   1.000
_cell.length_b   1.000
_cell.length_c   1.000
_cell.angle_alpha   90.00
_cell.angle_beta   90.00
_cell.angle_gamma   90.00
#
_symmetry.space_group_name_H-M   'P 1'
#
loop_
_entity.id
_entity.type
_entity.pdbx_description
1 polymer ?
#
loop_
_entity_poly.entity_id
_entity_poly.type
_entity_poly.pdbx_seq_one_letter_code
_entity_poly.pdbx_strand_id
1 'polypeptide(L)'
;MKKILIRCFYFSLISASLFAQDKAALRYSIDTLLANDFFASTIAAVSVYDLTANQSIYNRSEKLLLHPASNMKVLTSAAGLIFLGPEYTFNTKLAYTGEIIEGKLFGDLYVIGGMDPDFTSDDIDSLI
;
A
#
# COMPACT_ATOMS: atom_id res chain seq x y z
N MET A 1 -38.36 30.72 29.15
CA MET A 1 -38.00 30.07 27.87
C MET A 1 -36.69 30.60 27.26
N LYS A 2 -36.49 31.92 27.13
CA LYS A 2 -35.25 32.50 26.54
C LYS A 2 -33.93 32.11 27.26
N LYS A 3 -33.94 31.98 28.60
CA LYS A 3 -32.75 31.60 29.38
C LYS A 3 -32.33 30.13 29.23
N ILE A 4 -33.26 29.24 28.89
CA ILE A 4 -32.99 27.82 28.62
C ILE A 4 -32.40 27.67 27.21
N LEU A 5 -32.94 28.41 26.24
CA LEU A 5 -32.40 28.44 24.88
C LEU A 5 -30.94 28.93 24.84
N ILE A 6 -30.62 29.97 25.61
CA ILE A 6 -29.25 30.50 25.73
C ILE A 6 -28.31 29.47 26.37
N ARG A 7 -28.76 28.73 27.40
CA ARG A 7 -27.94 27.69 28.04
C ARG A 7 -27.69 26.49 27.12
N CYS A 8 -28.68 26.07 26.32
CA CYS A 8 -28.48 25.03 25.31
C CYS A 8 -27.52 25.48 24.20
N PHE A 9 -27.56 26.76 23.82
CA PHE A 9 -26.63 27.33 22.82
C PHE A 9 -25.18 27.37 23.34
N TYR A 10 -24.98 27.78 24.60
CA TYR A 10 -23.66 27.74 25.24
C TYR A 10 -23.11 26.32 25.43
N PHE A 11 -23.98 25.34 25.77
CA PHE A 11 -23.59 23.94 25.90
C PHE A 11 -23.22 23.31 24.54
N SER A 12 -23.90 23.72 23.47
CA SER A 12 -23.56 23.33 22.09
C SER A 12 -22.22 23.91 21.63
N LEU A 13 -21.87 25.14 22.03
CA LEU A 13 -20.60 25.76 21.65
C LEU A 13 -19.38 25.10 22.32
N ILE A 14 -19.52 24.68 23.58
CA ILE A 14 -18.44 24.03 24.35
C ILE A 14 -18.15 22.62 23.83
N SER A 15 -19.18 21.92 23.32
CA SER A 15 -19.03 20.56 22.78
C SER A 15 -18.28 20.52 21.45
N ALA A 16 -18.37 21.59 20.63
CA ALA A 16 -17.69 21.66 19.34
C ALA A 16 -16.17 21.81 19.45
N SER A 17 -15.66 22.35 20.57
CA SER A 17 -14.22 22.55 20.79
C SER A 17 -13.46 21.28 21.17
N LEU A 18 -14.15 20.24 21.64
CA LEU A 18 -13.54 18.99 22.13
C LEU A 18 -13.26 17.96 21.03
N PHE A 19 -13.82 18.13 19.83
CA PHE A 19 -13.69 17.17 18.71
C PHE A 19 -12.76 17.64 17.59
N ALA A 20 -12.13 18.82 17.72
CA ALA A 20 -11.07 19.21 16.79
C ALA A 20 -9.79 18.45 17.20
N GLN A 21 -9.43 17.39 16.49
CA GLN A 21 -8.02 16.97 16.46
C GLN A 21 -7.20 18.19 16.05
N ASP A 22 -6.45 18.75 16.99
CA ASP A 22 -5.77 20.01 16.77
C ASP A 22 -4.64 19.79 15.77
N LYS A 23 -4.88 20.18 14.50
CA LYS A 23 -3.88 20.14 13.43
C LYS A 23 -2.61 20.88 13.84
N ALA A 24 -2.71 21.91 14.67
CA ALA A 24 -1.55 22.63 15.20
C ALA A 24 -0.76 21.77 16.19
N ALA A 25 -1.43 21.03 17.07
CA ALA A 25 -0.78 20.08 17.98
C ALA A 25 -0.10 18.92 17.23
N LEU A 26 -0.73 18.37 16.19
CA LEU A 26 -0.12 17.36 15.32
C LEU A 26 1.13 17.90 14.63
N ARG A 27 1.03 19.09 14.02
CA ARG A 27 2.14 19.76 13.36
C ARG A 27 3.31 19.97 14.32
N TYR A 28 3.03 20.54 15.49
CA TYR A 28 4.03 20.77 16.53
C TYR A 28 4.73 19.48 16.95
N SER A 29 3.97 18.39 17.12
CA SER A 29 4.51 17.09 17.52
C SER A 29 5.46 16.52 16.45
N ILE A 30 5.04 16.55 15.17
CA ILE A 30 5.88 16.07 14.06
C ILE A 30 7.14 16.94 13.90
N ASP A 31 7.00 18.27 13.95
CA ASP A 31 8.13 19.20 13.83
C ASP A 31 9.13 18.99 14.97
N THR A 32 8.64 18.77 16.21
CA THR A 32 9.49 18.49 17.38
C THR A 32 10.26 17.17 17.22
N LEU A 33 9.61 16.12 16.72
CA LEU A 33 10.28 14.84 16.45
C LEU A 33 11.37 14.98 15.38
N LEU A 34 11.09 15.74 14.34
CA LEU A 34 12.01 15.97 13.22
C LEU A 34 13.15 16.94 13.55
N ALA A 35 13.07 17.65 14.69
CA ALA A 35 14.14 18.49 15.22
C ALA A 35 15.16 17.72 16.07
N ASN A 36 14.95 16.41 16.30
CA ASN A 36 15.90 15.58 17.03
C ASN A 36 17.25 15.46 16.29
N ASP A 37 18.36 15.45 17.02
CA ASP A 37 19.73 15.35 16.48
C ASP A 37 19.94 14.13 15.57
N PHE A 38 19.17 13.06 15.76
CA PHE A 38 19.15 11.90 14.85
C PHE A 38 18.92 12.29 13.38
N PHE A 39 18.14 13.35 13.13
CA PHE A 39 17.83 13.84 11.78
C PHE A 39 18.77 14.93 11.29
N ALA A 40 19.79 15.35 12.06
CA ALA A 40 20.64 16.49 11.71
C ALA A 40 21.38 16.32 10.36
N SER A 41 21.69 15.10 9.96
CA SER A 41 22.32 14.76 8.67
C SER A 41 21.39 14.05 7.69
N THR A 42 20.08 14.06 7.93
CA THR A 42 19.08 13.30 7.16
C THR A 42 18.12 14.25 6.43
N ILE A 43 17.86 13.96 5.16
CA ILE A 43 16.76 14.60 4.43
C ILE A 43 15.49 13.79 4.72
N ALA A 44 14.58 14.37 5.51
CA ALA A 44 13.28 13.77 5.81
C ALA A 44 12.15 14.58 5.14
N ALA A 45 11.40 13.91 4.27
CA ALA A 45 10.15 14.42 3.72
C ALA A 45 8.97 13.69 4.36
N VAL A 46 7.94 14.43 4.74
CA VAL A 46 6.75 13.90 5.41
C VAL A 46 5.52 14.57 4.83
N SER A 47 4.54 13.76 4.39
CA SER A 47 3.21 14.23 4.00
C SER A 47 2.17 13.41 4.74
N VAL A 48 1.20 14.08 5.33
CA VAL A 48 0.05 13.47 6.01
C VAL A 48 -1.21 14.00 5.35
N TYR A 49 -2.05 13.07 4.90
CA TYR A 49 -3.27 13.35 4.17
C TYR A 49 -4.47 12.73 4.89
N ASP A 50 -5.52 13.52 5.08
CA ASP A 50 -6.78 13.07 5.61
C ASP A 50 -7.68 12.61 4.46
N LEU A 51 -7.92 11.30 4.39
CA LEU A 51 -8.75 10.69 3.34
C LEU A 51 -10.24 11.00 3.51
N THR A 52 -10.72 11.24 4.74
CA THR A 52 -12.13 11.53 5.02
C THR A 52 -12.47 12.97 4.65
N ALA A 53 -11.63 13.92 5.07
CA ALA A 53 -11.79 15.33 4.73
C ALA A 53 -11.22 15.70 3.35
N ASN A 54 -10.55 14.75 2.68
CA ASN A 54 -9.89 14.91 1.39
C ASN A 54 -8.97 16.15 1.34
N GLN A 55 -8.08 16.28 2.33
CA GLN A 55 -7.18 17.42 2.45
C GLN A 55 -5.85 17.01 3.07
N SER A 56 -4.78 17.69 2.69
CA SER A 56 -3.51 17.58 3.40
C SER A 56 -3.60 18.26 4.78
N ILE A 57 -3.04 17.62 5.79
CA ILE A 57 -3.02 18.13 7.18
C ILE A 57 -1.61 18.47 7.66
N TYR A 58 -0.57 17.91 7.03
CA TYR A 58 0.82 18.26 7.26
C TYR A 58 1.67 17.96 6.02
N ASN A 59 2.56 18.88 5.66
CA ASN A 59 3.54 18.69 4.58
C ASN A 59 4.88 19.30 5.01
N ARG A 60 5.96 18.54 4.84
CA ARG A 60 7.34 18.98 4.96
C ARG A 60 8.14 18.35 3.82
N SER A 61 8.63 19.19 2.92
CA SER A 61 9.49 18.77 1.80
C SER A 61 8.89 17.66 0.93
N GLU A 62 7.57 17.58 0.84
CA GLU A 62 6.80 16.49 0.22
C GLU A 62 7.04 16.32 -1.28
N LYS A 63 7.56 17.37 -1.93
CA LYS A 63 7.88 17.37 -3.36
C LYS A 63 9.32 16.94 -3.66
N LEU A 64 10.14 16.70 -2.64
CA LEU A 64 11.50 16.19 -2.86
C LEU A 64 11.45 14.73 -3.30
N LEU A 65 12.19 14.42 -4.36
CA LEU A 65 12.38 13.05 -4.81
C LEU A 65 13.41 12.37 -3.90
N LEU A 66 13.00 11.29 -3.24
CA LEU A 66 13.82 10.48 -2.35
C LEU A 66 13.83 9.02 -2.82
N HIS A 67 14.81 8.25 -2.35
CA HIS A 67 14.82 6.81 -2.57
C HIS A 67 13.70 6.15 -1.73
N PRO A 68 12.68 5.53 -2.35
CA PRO A 68 11.52 5.02 -1.62
C PRO A 68 11.80 3.70 -0.91
N ALA A 69 12.92 3.03 -1.21
CA ALA A 69 13.18 1.65 -0.78
C ALA A 69 11.97 0.74 -1.06
N SER A 70 11.56 -0.09 -0.09
CA SER A 70 10.40 -0.96 -0.23
C SER A 70 9.07 -0.23 -0.36
N ASN A 71 8.97 1.09 -0.14
CA ASN A 71 7.75 1.84 -0.41
C ASN A 71 7.41 1.84 -1.91
N MET A 72 8.38 1.56 -2.79
CA MET A 72 8.12 1.35 -4.22
C MET A 72 7.10 0.22 -4.48
N LYS A 73 7.03 -0.77 -3.58
CA LYS A 73 6.07 -1.88 -3.69
C LYS A 73 4.63 -1.40 -3.73
N VAL A 74 4.29 -0.28 -3.08
CA VAL A 74 2.92 0.28 -3.14
C VAL A 74 2.54 0.61 -4.59
N LEU A 75 3.44 1.25 -5.34
CA LEU A 75 3.20 1.58 -6.75
C LEU A 75 3.18 0.33 -7.63
N THR A 76 4.13 -0.59 -7.44
CA THR A 76 4.18 -1.83 -8.22
C THR A 76 2.96 -2.72 -7.97
N SER A 77 2.50 -2.85 -6.73
CA SER A 77 1.29 -3.61 -6.39
C SER A 77 0.02 -2.95 -6.95
N ALA A 78 -0.10 -1.62 -6.87
CA ALA A 78 -1.20 -0.90 -7.49
C ALA A 78 -1.23 -1.11 -9.02
N ALA A 79 -0.07 -1.03 -9.68
CA ALA A 79 0.04 -1.32 -11.10
C ALA A 79 -0.35 -2.77 -11.41
N GLY A 80 0.11 -3.74 -10.62
CA GLY A 80 -0.27 -5.15 -10.76
C GLY A 80 -1.80 -5.33 -10.71
N LEU A 81 -2.46 -4.74 -9.71
CA LEU A 81 -3.93 -4.79 -9.60
C LEU A 81 -4.65 -4.15 -10.79
N ILE A 82 -4.14 -3.03 -11.31
CA ILE A 82 -4.75 -2.32 -12.45
C ILE A 82 -4.59 -3.11 -13.76
N PHE A 83 -3.40 -3.67 -14.01
CA PHE A 83 -3.07 -4.30 -15.30
C PHE A 83 -3.40 -5.79 -15.36
N LEU A 84 -3.23 -6.52 -14.27
CA LEU A 84 -3.49 -7.96 -14.20
C LEU A 84 -4.88 -8.28 -13.64
N GLY A 85 -5.37 -7.43 -12.72
CA GLY A 85 -6.57 -7.70 -11.93
C GLY A 85 -6.27 -8.52 -10.67
N PRO A 86 -7.19 -8.50 -9.68
CA PRO A 86 -7.01 -9.22 -8.41
C PRO A 86 -7.08 -10.74 -8.56
N GLU A 87 -7.75 -11.24 -9.60
CA GLU A 87 -7.95 -12.68 -9.86
C GLU A 87 -6.90 -13.27 -10.83
N TYR A 88 -5.84 -12.53 -11.12
CA TYR A 88 -4.80 -13.02 -12.02
C TYR A 88 -4.09 -14.22 -11.41
N THR A 89 -3.96 -15.28 -12.19
CA THR A 89 -3.22 -16.49 -11.82
C THR A 89 -2.07 -16.70 -12.80
N PHE A 90 -0.90 -17.01 -12.26
CA PHE A 90 0.24 -17.45 -13.06
C PHE A 90 0.01 -18.89 -13.51
N ASN A 91 0.54 -19.27 -14.67
CA ASN A 91 0.28 -20.59 -15.22
C ASN A 91 1.53 -21.21 -15.84
N THR A 92 2.14 -22.13 -15.10
CA THR A 92 3.23 -22.98 -15.57
C THR A 92 2.65 -24.23 -16.22
N LYS A 93 3.15 -24.62 -17.40
CA LYS A 93 2.59 -25.73 -18.19
C LYS A 93 3.64 -26.78 -18.53
N LEU A 94 3.21 -28.03 -18.58
CA LEU A 94 3.96 -29.11 -19.22
C LEU A 94 3.57 -29.18 -20.70
N ALA A 95 4.56 -29.23 -21.59
CA ALA A 95 4.37 -29.34 -23.03
C ALA A 95 5.34 -30.39 -23.61
N TYR A 96 4.98 -31.00 -24.74
CA TYR A 96 5.83 -31.98 -25.40
C TYR A 96 5.80 -31.84 -26.93
N THR A 97 6.82 -32.39 -27.59
CA THR A 97 6.86 -32.56 -29.05
C THR A 97 6.68 -34.03 -29.42
N GLY A 98 6.35 -34.32 -30.68
CA GLY A 98 6.18 -35.69 -31.15
C GLY A 98 4.89 -36.35 -30.66
N GLU A 99 4.93 -37.67 -30.50
CA GLU A 99 3.74 -38.49 -30.23
C GLU A 99 3.94 -39.39 -29.01
N ILE A 100 2.84 -39.68 -28.31
CA ILE A 100 2.80 -40.66 -27.22
C ILE A 100 2.22 -41.95 -27.79
N ILE A 101 3.05 -42.99 -27.84
CA ILE A 101 2.67 -44.32 -28.35
C ILE A 101 2.83 -45.31 -27.21
N GLU A 102 1.74 -46.01 -26.85
CA GLU A 102 1.72 -47.01 -25.77
C GLU A 102 2.32 -46.51 -24.43
N GLY A 103 2.04 -45.25 -24.07
CA GLY A 103 2.52 -44.64 -22.84
C GLY A 103 3.97 -44.15 -22.87
N LYS A 104 4.66 -44.24 -24.02
CA LYS A 104 6.00 -43.69 -24.21
C LYS A 104 5.96 -42.47 -25.13
N LEU A 105 6.55 -41.37 -24.67
CA LEU A 105 6.75 -40.17 -25.48
C LEU A 105 7.93 -40.38 -26.45
N PHE A 106 7.69 -40.14 -27.74
CA PHE A 106 8.70 -40.06 -28.79
C PHE A 106 8.91 -38.61 -29.21
N GLY A 107 9.59 -37.86 -28.36
CA GLY A 107 9.89 -36.44 -28.54
C GLY A 107 10.46 -35.86 -27.26
N ASP A 108 10.44 -34.53 -27.16
CA ASP A 108 10.99 -33.77 -26.04
C ASP A 108 9.87 -33.34 -25.08
N LEU A 109 10.22 -33.20 -23.80
CA LEU A 109 9.34 -32.68 -22.75
C LEU A 109 9.87 -31.33 -22.26
N TYR A 110 8.97 -30.37 -22.09
CA TYR A 110 9.27 -29.00 -21.69
C TYR A 110 8.38 -28.56 -20.53
N VAL A 111 8.98 -27.82 -19.59
CA VAL A 111 8.25 -27.03 -18.61
C VAL A 111 8.28 -25.58 -19.08
N ILE A 112 7.13 -25.03 -19.44
CA ILE A 112 6.95 -23.64 -19.86
C ILE A 112 6.56 -22.84 -18.62
N GLY A 113 7.51 -22.07 -18.09
CA GLY A 113 7.32 -21.27 -16.88
C GLY A 113 6.28 -20.17 -17.05
N GLY A 114 5.34 -20.10 -16.11
CA GLY A 114 4.29 -19.08 -16.04
C GLY A 114 4.67 -17.82 -15.28
N MET A 115 5.91 -17.72 -14.80
CA MET A 115 6.39 -16.70 -13.85
C MET A 115 5.65 -16.69 -12.50
N ASP A 116 5.14 -17.84 -12.07
CA ASP A 116 4.53 -17.98 -10.76
C ASP A 116 5.59 -17.79 -9.66
N PRO A 117 5.50 -16.71 -8.85
CA PRO A 117 6.49 -16.41 -7.82
C PRO A 117 6.40 -17.35 -6.61
N ASP A 118 5.33 -18.16 -6.51
CA ASP A 118 5.10 -19.13 -5.43
C ASP A 118 5.19 -20.58 -5.91
N PHE A 119 5.79 -20.82 -7.07
CA PHE A 119 5.92 -22.15 -7.64
C PHE A 119 6.85 -23.05 -6.82
N THR A 120 6.34 -24.20 -6.38
CA THR A 120 7.00 -25.14 -5.46
C THR A 120 7.27 -26.51 -6.09
N SER A 121 7.90 -27.41 -5.31
CA SER A 121 8.06 -28.82 -5.69
C SER A 121 6.73 -29.55 -5.80
N ASP A 122 5.75 -29.21 -4.96
CA ASP A 122 4.44 -29.86 -4.96
C ASP A 122 3.69 -29.52 -6.26
N ASP A 123 3.89 -28.32 -6.80
CA ASP A 123 3.35 -27.93 -8.11
C ASP A 123 4.00 -28.73 -9.26
N ILE A 124 5.30 -29.03 -9.18
CA ILE A 124 5.97 -29.94 -10.13
C ILE A 124 5.35 -31.34 -10.07
N ASP A 125 5.16 -31.88 -8.86
CA ASP A 125 4.58 -33.21 -8.67
C ASP A 125 3.13 -33.28 -9.17
N SER A 126 2.40 -32.15 -9.17
CA SER A 126 1.05 -32.07 -9.72
C SER A 126 0.98 -32.07 -11.26
N LEU A 127 2.11 -31.84 -11.95
CA LEU A 127 2.19 -31.79 -13.42
C LEU A 127 2.43 -33.16 -14.06
N ILE A 128 2.78 -34.19 -13.28
CA ILE A 128 3.11 -35.56 -13.70
C ILE A 128 2.06 -36.57 -13.27
#